data_AF-A0A075MIZ9-F1
#
_entry.id   AF-A0A075MIZ9-F1
#
_cell.length_a   1.000
_cell.length_b   1.000
_cell.length_c   1.000
_cell.angle_alpha   90.00
_cell.angle_beta   90.00
_cell.angle_gamma   90.00
#
_symmetry.space_group_name_H-M   'P 1'
#
loop_
_entity.id
_entity.type
_entity.pdbx_description
1 polymer ?
#
loop_
_entity_poly.entity_id
_entity_poly.type
_entity_poly.pdbx_seq_one_letter_code
_entity_poly.pdbx_strand_id
1 'polypeptide(L)'
;MMTLLGTLLGFLGSIFPEIIKLYKDATDKKHEVTLLKMQMDFQTQGHRERLEEINIQADVAESQAIYRTYTTKITWVDALNGTVRPIIAYSFFTLYVLIKFMSFLALPEVGVPFIVVYQTLWTEDDAVIFAGIISFYFGQRALAKARVGR
;
A
#
# COMPACT_ATOMS: atom_id res chain seq x y z
N MET A 1 12.55 72.23 39.89
CA MET A 1 12.17 71.49 38.66
C MET A 1 13.14 70.36 38.29
N MET A 2 14.44 70.42 38.64
CA MET A 2 15.40 69.31 38.44
C MET A 2 15.08 68.03 39.23
N THR A 3 14.48 68.14 40.42
CA THR A 3 14.03 67.00 41.24
C THR A 3 12.92 66.19 40.59
N LEU A 4 12.06 66.83 39.78
CA LEU A 4 10.95 66.19 39.07
C LEU A 4 11.43 65.39 37.85
N LEU A 5 12.48 65.86 37.18
CA LEU A 5 13.15 65.13 36.11
C LEU A 5 13.98 63.95 36.65
N GLY A 6 14.63 64.12 37.81
CA GLY A 6 15.38 63.06 38.47
C GLY A 6 14.49 61.91 38.99
N THR A 7 13.32 62.22 39.55
CA THR A 7 12.34 61.19 39.96
C THR A 7 11.69 60.49 38.77
N LEU A 8 11.41 61.19 37.68
CA LEU A 8 10.84 60.60 36.46
C LEU A 8 11.85 59.72 35.71
N LEU A 9 13.13 60.10 35.69
CA LEU A 9 14.22 59.26 35.16
C LEU A 9 14.49 58.04 36.05
N GLY A 10 14.43 58.18 37.38
CA GLY A 10 14.53 57.04 38.30
C GLY A 10 13.37 56.04 38.17
N PHE A 11 12.16 56.54 37.90
CA PHE A 11 10.97 55.74 37.65
C PHE A 11 10.99 55.04 36.27
N LEU A 12 11.49 55.72 35.23
CA LEU A 12 11.71 55.08 33.92
C LEU A 12 12.82 54.02 33.99
N GLY A 13 13.86 54.26 34.79
CA GLY A 13 14.93 53.30 35.05
C GLY A 13 14.46 52.04 35.77
N SER A 14 13.43 52.12 36.62
CA SER A 14 12.87 50.94 37.32
C SER A 14 11.91 50.11 36.46
N ILE A 15 11.31 50.69 35.41
CA ILE A 15 10.41 49.98 34.49
C ILE A 15 11.19 49.23 33.39
N PHE A 16 12.36 49.75 32.99
CA PHE A 16 13.23 49.14 31.98
C PHE A 16 13.57 47.65 32.23
N PRO A 17 13.99 47.21 33.43
CA PRO A 17 14.24 45.80 33.70
C PRO A 17 12.97 44.94 33.59
N GLU A 18 11.80 45.48 33.92
CA GLU A 18 10.52 44.77 33.86
C GLU A 18 10.09 44.51 32.40
N ILE A 19 10.31 45.48 31.50
CA ILE A 19 10.06 45.32 30.05
C ILE A 19 10.98 44.24 29.46
N ILE A 20 12.25 44.22 29.87
CA ILE A 20 13.21 43.19 29.41
C ILE A 20 12.80 41.80 29.91
N LYS A 21 12.34 41.66 31.16
CA LYS A 21 11.83 40.40 31.68
C LYS A 21 10.62 39.91 30.89
N LEU A 22 9.63 40.79 30.65
CA LEU A 22 8.43 40.46 29.85
C LEU A 22 8.78 39.97 28.44
N TYR A 23 9.77 40.58 27.78
CA TYR A 23 10.23 40.14 26.47
C TYR A 23 10.95 38.79 26.51
N LYS A 24 11.81 38.57 27.50
CA LYS A 24 12.47 37.27 27.71
C LYS A 24 11.44 36.17 27.99
N ASP A 25 10.52 36.39 28.92
CA ASP A 25 9.45 35.44 29.25
C ASP A 25 8.59 35.10 28.01
N ALA A 26 8.28 36.08 27.18
CA ALA A 26 7.53 35.86 25.94
C ALA A 26 8.34 35.05 24.91
N THR A 27 9.66 35.24 24.87
CA THR A 27 10.57 34.50 23.98
C THR A 27 10.74 33.06 24.46
N ASP A 28 10.90 32.86 25.77
CA ASP A 28 11.07 31.55 26.40
C ASP A 28 9.81 30.70 26.24
N LYS A 29 8.62 31.27 26.47
CA LYS A 29 7.34 30.59 26.22
C LYS A 29 7.16 30.21 24.75
N LYS A 30 7.57 31.09 23.81
CA LYS A 30 7.55 30.76 22.38
C LYS A 30 8.50 29.62 22.05
N HIS A 31 9.67 29.58 22.68
CA HIS A 31 10.64 28.51 22.51
C HIS A 31 10.10 27.18 23.06
N GLU A 32 9.50 27.19 24.25
CA GLU A 32 8.86 26.03 24.86
C GLU A 32 7.71 25.48 23.99
N VAL A 33 6.82 26.35 23.50
CA VAL A 33 5.75 25.95 22.58
C VAL A 33 6.31 25.36 21.29
N THR A 34 7.41 25.91 20.76
CA THR A 34 8.09 25.36 19.57
C THR A 34 8.64 23.96 19.84
N LEU A 35 9.26 23.75 21.00
CA LEU A 35 9.79 22.44 21.40
C LEU A 35 8.66 21.40 21.55
N LEU A 36 7.57 21.78 22.24
CA LEU A 36 6.39 20.92 22.40
C LEU A 36 5.75 20.55 21.06
N LYS A 37 5.66 21.51 20.12
CA LYS A 37 5.20 21.24 18.76
C LYS A 37 6.11 20.26 18.03
N MET A 38 7.42 20.44 18.10
CA MET A 38 8.37 19.54 17.46
C MET A 38 8.28 18.11 18.04
N GLN A 39 8.07 17.96 19.35
CA GLN A 39 7.82 16.67 19.98
C GLN A 39 6.50 16.03 19.51
N MET A 40 5.41 16.81 19.44
CA MET A 40 4.13 16.33 18.88
C MET A 40 4.26 15.92 17.41
N ASP A 41 5.01 16.67 16.60
CA ASP A 41 5.23 16.37 15.19
C ASP A 41 6.01 15.05 15.05
N PHE A 42 7.04 14.85 15.87
CA PHE A 42 7.80 13.58 15.90
C PHE A 42 6.92 12.40 16.32
N GLN A 43 6.10 12.59 17.37
CA GLN A 43 5.17 11.57 17.84
C GLN A 43 4.11 11.23 16.78
N THR A 44 3.59 12.25 16.09
CA THR A 44 2.63 12.07 14.99
C THR A 44 3.25 11.30 13.83
N GLN A 45 4.50 11.60 13.48
CA GLN A 45 5.24 10.85 12.45
C GLN A 45 5.39 9.38 12.86
N GLY A 46 5.84 9.10 14.08
CA GLY A 46 5.96 7.72 14.57
C GLY A 46 4.63 6.96 14.61
N HIS A 47 3.51 7.64 14.96
CA HIS A 47 2.19 7.02 14.91
C HIS A 47 1.73 6.72 13.48
N ARG A 48 2.05 7.59 12.51
CA ARG A 48 1.74 7.35 11.09
C ARG A 48 2.52 6.15 10.55
N GLU A 49 3.81 6.08 10.82
CA GLU A 49 4.66 4.93 10.45
C GLU A 49 4.12 3.64 11.06
N ARG A 50 3.71 3.67 12.34
CA ARG A 50 3.14 2.49 13.00
C ARG A 50 1.81 2.06 12.39
N LEU A 51 0.94 3.01 12.02
CA LEU A 51 -0.30 2.69 11.31
C LEU A 51 -0.02 2.08 9.94
N GLU A 52 0.98 2.57 9.22
CA GLU A 52 1.41 2.00 7.95
C GLU A 52 1.93 0.57 8.13
N GLU A 53 2.77 0.32 9.14
CA GLU A 53 3.23 -1.03 9.48
C GLU A 53 2.06 -1.97 9.80
N ILE A 54 1.09 -1.53 10.61
CA ILE A 54 -0.09 -2.33 10.95
C ILE A 54 -0.90 -2.67 9.70
N ASN A 55 -1.07 -1.71 8.79
CA ASN A 55 -1.80 -1.92 7.55
C ASN A 55 -1.07 -2.91 6.63
N ILE A 56 0.25 -2.77 6.49
CA ILE A 56 1.09 -3.72 5.74
C ILE A 56 1.00 -5.13 6.37
N GLN A 57 1.04 -5.23 7.71
CA GLN A 57 0.91 -6.51 8.40
C GLN A 57 -0.48 -7.13 8.22
N ALA A 58 -1.53 -6.33 8.24
CA ALA A 58 -2.90 -6.77 7.98
C ALA A 58 -3.06 -7.30 6.54
N ASP A 59 -2.54 -6.57 5.54
CA ASP A 59 -2.54 -6.99 4.13
C ASP A 59 -1.76 -8.31 3.94
N VAL A 60 -0.62 -8.46 4.64
CA VAL A 60 0.16 -9.70 4.63
C VAL A 60 -0.60 -10.85 5.31
N ALA A 61 -1.27 -10.60 6.44
CA ALA A 61 -2.05 -11.61 7.14
C ALA A 61 -3.28 -12.05 6.33
N GLU A 62 -3.97 -11.12 5.66
CA GLU A 62 -5.08 -11.40 4.75
C GLU A 62 -4.61 -12.24 3.57
N SER A 63 -3.50 -11.84 2.94
CA SER A 63 -2.87 -12.61 1.86
C SER A 63 -2.54 -14.03 2.33
N GLN A 64 -1.92 -14.18 3.50
CA GLN A 64 -1.61 -15.50 4.05
C GLN A 64 -2.86 -16.31 4.37
N ALA A 65 -3.95 -15.69 4.85
CA ALA A 65 -5.21 -16.38 5.13
C ALA A 65 -5.85 -16.96 3.85
N ILE A 66 -5.76 -16.25 2.72
CA ILE A 66 -6.24 -16.74 1.41
C ILE A 66 -5.49 -18.01 0.96
N TYR A 67 -4.24 -18.19 1.39
CA TYR A 67 -3.41 -19.37 1.08
C TYR A 67 -3.36 -20.40 2.21
N ARG A 68 -3.92 -20.11 3.40
CA ARG A 68 -3.97 -21.08 4.50
C ARG A 68 -5.08 -22.08 4.25
N THR A 69 -4.68 -23.26 3.82
CA THR A 69 -5.54 -24.45 3.75
C THR A 69 -5.79 -24.99 5.16
N TYR A 70 -7.01 -25.47 5.43
CA TYR A 70 -7.32 -26.15 6.70
C TYR A 70 -6.37 -27.33 6.92
N THR A 71 -5.66 -27.32 8.06
CA THR A 71 -4.76 -28.41 8.45
C THR A 71 -5.50 -29.36 9.39
N THR A 72 -5.72 -30.59 8.95
CA THR A 72 -6.33 -31.67 9.73
C THR A 72 -5.31 -32.47 10.54
N LYS A 73 -4.00 -32.14 10.43
CA LYS A 73 -2.86 -32.85 11.07
C LYS A 73 -2.65 -34.28 10.55
N ILE A 74 -3.38 -34.67 9.51
CA ILE A 74 -3.19 -35.93 8.78
C ILE A 74 -2.43 -35.59 7.51
N THR A 75 -1.15 -35.99 7.46
CA THR A 75 -0.19 -35.56 6.43
C THR A 75 -0.66 -35.83 5.00
N TRP A 76 -1.36 -36.94 4.74
CA TRP A 76 -1.86 -37.25 3.40
C TRP A 76 -3.11 -36.45 3.02
N VAL A 77 -4.00 -36.15 3.98
CA VAL A 77 -5.21 -35.35 3.75
C VAL A 77 -4.83 -33.90 3.49
N ASP A 78 -3.88 -33.37 4.27
CA ASP A 78 -3.39 -32.01 4.12
C ASP A 78 -2.58 -31.84 2.82
N ALA A 79 -1.81 -32.85 2.42
CA ALA A 79 -1.15 -32.89 1.11
C ALA A 79 -2.18 -32.90 -0.04
N LEU A 80 -3.21 -33.75 0.05
CA LEU A 80 -4.28 -33.80 -0.95
C LEU A 80 -5.00 -32.45 -1.04
N ASN A 81 -5.37 -31.86 0.09
CA ASN A 81 -6.04 -30.55 0.14
C ASN A 81 -5.16 -29.43 -0.48
N GLY A 82 -3.86 -29.46 -0.21
CA GLY A 82 -2.89 -28.57 -0.86
C GLY A 82 -2.85 -28.69 -2.38
N THR A 83 -3.14 -29.88 -2.92
CA THR A 83 -3.14 -30.13 -4.38
C THR A 83 -4.46 -29.79 -5.09
N VAL A 84 -5.59 -29.63 -4.38
CA VAL A 84 -6.90 -29.40 -4.99
C VAL A 84 -6.90 -28.14 -5.88
N ARG A 85 -6.37 -27.02 -5.38
CA ARG A 85 -6.30 -25.76 -6.15
C ARG A 85 -5.42 -25.91 -7.40
N PRO A 86 -4.18 -26.43 -7.33
CA PRO A 86 -3.36 -26.74 -8.51
C PRO A 86 -4.03 -27.70 -9.50
N ILE A 87 -4.63 -28.79 -9.02
CA ILE A 87 -5.26 -29.80 -9.88
C ILE A 87 -6.41 -29.20 -10.68
N ILE A 88 -7.27 -28.42 -10.03
CA ILE A 88 -8.38 -27.74 -10.71
C ILE A 88 -7.84 -26.75 -11.74
N ALA A 89 -6.85 -25.94 -11.38
CA ALA A 89 -6.24 -24.97 -12.29
C ALA A 89 -5.62 -25.63 -13.53
N TYR A 90 -4.82 -26.69 -13.34
CA TYR A 90 -4.22 -27.45 -14.43
C TYR A 90 -5.27 -28.17 -15.28
N SER A 91 -6.34 -28.69 -14.67
CA SER A 91 -7.42 -29.36 -15.41
C SER A 91 -8.14 -28.39 -16.35
N PHE A 92 -8.53 -27.21 -15.86
CA PHE A 92 -9.17 -26.19 -16.69
C PHE A 92 -8.24 -25.64 -17.77
N PHE A 93 -6.96 -25.39 -17.44
CA PHE A 93 -5.99 -24.92 -18.42
C PHE A 93 -5.71 -25.98 -19.50
N THR A 94 -5.55 -27.25 -19.10
CA THR A 94 -5.33 -28.36 -20.05
C THR A 94 -6.54 -28.56 -20.94
N LEU A 95 -7.76 -28.48 -20.39
CA LEU A 95 -9.00 -28.54 -21.16
C LEU A 95 -9.06 -27.39 -22.19
N TYR A 96 -8.71 -26.17 -21.78
CA TYR A 96 -8.66 -25.02 -22.67
C TYR A 96 -7.67 -25.22 -23.83
N VAL A 97 -6.44 -25.65 -23.52
CA VAL A 97 -5.41 -25.95 -24.53
C VAL A 97 -5.87 -27.06 -25.47
N LEU A 98 -6.49 -28.12 -24.95
CA LEU A 98 -7.02 -29.22 -25.76
C LEU A 98 -8.14 -28.76 -26.71
N ILE A 99 -9.08 -27.94 -26.23
CA ILE A 99 -10.15 -27.39 -27.08
C ILE A 99 -9.54 -26.53 -28.18
N LYS A 100 -8.60 -25.63 -27.86
CA LYS A 100 -7.92 -24.80 -28.86
C LYS A 100 -7.12 -25.61 -29.86
N PHE A 101 -6.48 -26.68 -29.41
CA PHE A 101 -5.77 -27.61 -30.29
C PHE A 101 -6.72 -28.35 -31.24
N MET A 102 -7.86 -28.84 -30.73
CA MET A 102 -8.89 -29.44 -31.58
C MET A 102 -9.49 -28.43 -32.56
N SER A 103 -9.73 -27.19 -32.14
CA SER A 103 -10.17 -26.10 -33.02
C SER A 103 -9.14 -25.80 -34.12
N PHE A 104 -7.84 -25.87 -33.80
CA PHE A 104 -6.76 -25.73 -34.78
C PHE A 104 -6.79 -26.85 -35.82
N LEU A 105 -6.94 -28.11 -35.39
CA LEU A 105 -7.02 -29.26 -36.30
C LEU A 105 -8.29 -29.28 -37.17
N ALA A 106 -9.37 -28.65 -36.72
CA ALA A 106 -10.62 -28.55 -37.47
C ALA A 106 -10.59 -27.48 -38.58
N LEU A 107 -9.54 -26.66 -38.67
CA LEU A 107 -9.41 -25.68 -39.74
C LEU A 107 -9.08 -26.37 -41.08
N PRO A 108 -9.76 -25.98 -42.18
CA PRO A 108 -9.48 -26.56 -43.49
C PRO A 108 -8.05 -26.21 -43.93
N GLU A 109 -7.29 -27.24 -44.32
CA GLU A 109 -5.84 -27.14 -44.60
C GLU A 109 -5.46 -26.33 -45.85
N VAL A 110 -6.43 -25.92 -46.68
CA VAL A 110 -6.13 -25.35 -48.00
C VAL A 110 -6.29 -23.83 -48.01
N GLY A 111 -5.16 -23.12 -47.97
CA GLY A 111 -5.05 -21.74 -48.45
C GLY A 111 -5.49 -20.62 -47.50
N VAL A 112 -5.74 -20.91 -46.22
CA VAL A 112 -6.15 -19.88 -45.25
C VAL A 112 -4.93 -19.05 -44.81
N PRO A 113 -4.94 -17.71 -44.98
CA PRO A 113 -3.87 -16.85 -44.47
C PRO A 113 -3.74 -16.93 -42.95
N PHE A 114 -2.52 -16.90 -42.42
CA PHE A 114 -2.25 -16.97 -40.96
C PHE A 114 -3.06 -15.95 -40.15
N ILE A 115 -3.29 -14.76 -40.69
CA ILE A 115 -4.08 -13.71 -40.03
C ILE A 115 -5.52 -14.15 -39.77
N VAL A 116 -6.14 -14.89 -40.69
CA VAL A 116 -7.52 -15.39 -40.55
C VAL A 116 -7.57 -16.51 -39.51
N VAL A 117 -6.56 -17.40 -39.50
CA VAL A 117 -6.42 -18.45 -38.48
C VAL A 117 -6.26 -17.84 -37.09
N TYR A 118 -5.41 -16.83 -36.94
CA TYR A 118 -5.22 -16.12 -35.67
C TYR A 118 -6.50 -15.43 -35.21
N GLN A 119 -7.18 -14.67 -36.07
CA GLN A 119 -8.43 -13.98 -35.71
C GLN A 119 -9.57 -14.96 -35.38
N THR A 120 -9.55 -16.18 -35.91
CA THR A 120 -10.56 -17.21 -35.63
C THR A 120 -10.26 -17.95 -34.32
N LEU A 121 -8.99 -18.23 -34.03
CA LEU A 121 -8.59 -19.00 -32.84
C LEU A 121 -8.37 -18.15 -31.61
N TRP A 122 -7.96 -16.89 -31.77
CA TRP A 122 -7.68 -15.94 -30.72
C TRP A 122 -8.74 -14.82 -30.73
N THR A 123 -9.77 -14.99 -29.92
CA THR A 123 -10.88 -14.03 -29.82
C THR A 123 -10.66 -13.03 -28.70
N GLU A 124 -11.53 -12.02 -28.62
CA GLU A 124 -11.54 -11.07 -27.49
C GLU A 124 -11.78 -11.79 -26.16
N ASP A 125 -12.61 -12.83 -26.13
CA ASP A 125 -12.87 -13.63 -24.93
C ASP A 125 -11.60 -14.35 -24.44
N ASP A 126 -10.79 -14.87 -25.36
CA ASP A 126 -9.50 -15.49 -25.01
C ASP A 126 -8.54 -14.49 -24.38
N ALA A 127 -8.48 -13.28 -24.95
CA ALA A 127 -7.66 -12.20 -24.42
C ALA A 127 -8.11 -11.79 -23.01
N VAL A 128 -9.42 -11.74 -22.76
CA VAL A 128 -9.99 -11.46 -21.42
C VAL A 128 -9.63 -12.56 -20.42
N ILE A 129 -9.76 -13.83 -20.80
CA ILE A 129 -9.38 -14.97 -19.95
C ILE A 129 -7.90 -14.91 -19.60
N PHE A 130 -7.03 -14.66 -20.59
CA PHE A 130 -5.58 -14.57 -20.38
C PHE A 130 -5.20 -13.37 -19.51
N ALA A 131 -5.84 -12.21 -19.72
CA ALA A 131 -5.66 -11.03 -18.87
C ALA A 131 -6.09 -11.31 -17.42
N GLY A 132 -7.18 -12.08 -17.22
CA GLY A 132 -7.62 -12.54 -15.92
C GLY A 132 -6.60 -13.46 -15.23
N ILE A 133 -6.03 -14.43 -15.96
CA ILE A 133 -4.99 -15.32 -15.44
C ILE A 133 -3.72 -14.56 -15.04
N ILE A 134 -3.25 -13.64 -15.91
CA ILE A 134 -2.11 -12.78 -15.62
C ILE A 134 -2.40 -11.91 -14.38
N SER A 135 -3.60 -11.35 -14.29
CA SER A 135 -4.03 -10.56 -13.13
C SER A 135 -4.17 -11.39 -11.86
N PHE A 136 -4.53 -12.66 -11.94
CA PHE A 136 -4.54 -13.54 -10.77
C PHE A 136 -3.12 -13.80 -10.24
N TYR A 137 -2.18 -14.12 -11.15
CA TYR A 137 -0.81 -14.49 -10.77
C TYR A 137 0.07 -13.28 -10.41
N PHE A 138 -0.14 -12.15 -11.09
CA PHE A 138 0.65 -10.93 -10.94
C PHE A 138 -0.13 -9.76 -10.33
N GLY A 139 -1.46 -9.77 -10.37
CA GLY A 139 -2.28 -8.66 -9.88
C GLY A 139 -2.26 -8.52 -8.36
N GLN A 140 -2.04 -9.59 -7.58
CA GLN A 140 -1.77 -9.45 -6.14
C GLN A 140 -0.47 -8.64 -5.88
N ARG A 141 0.57 -8.82 -6.71
CA ARG A 141 1.82 -8.05 -6.64
C ARG A 141 1.66 -6.63 -7.23
N ALA A 142 0.87 -6.47 -8.28
CA ALA A 142 0.62 -5.18 -8.92
C ALA A 142 -0.31 -4.27 -8.09
N LEU A 143 -1.36 -4.83 -7.48
CA LEU A 143 -2.26 -4.13 -6.55
C LEU A 143 -1.54 -3.69 -5.27
N ALA A 144 -0.62 -4.51 -4.74
CA ALA A 144 0.22 -4.13 -3.62
C ALA A 144 1.06 -2.87 -3.93
N LYS A 145 1.60 -2.76 -5.16
CA LYS A 145 2.39 -1.59 -5.57
C LYS A 145 1.53 -0.36 -5.89
N ALA A 146 0.34 -0.55 -6.44
CA ALA A 146 -0.60 0.55 -6.72
C ALA A 146 -1.20 1.16 -5.45
N ARG A 147 -1.32 0.39 -4.36
CA ARG A 147 -1.81 0.87 -3.06
C ARG A 147 -0.76 1.68 -2.29
N VAL A 148 0.53 1.37 -2.44
CA VAL A 148 1.65 2.14 -1.84
C VAL A 148 1.91 3.48 -2.56
N GLY A 149 1.43 3.63 -3.80
CA GLY A 149 1.61 4.84 -4.61
C GLY A 149 0.53 5.91 -4.45
N ARG A 150 -0.37 5.80 -3.46
CA ARG A 150 -1.47 6.75 -3.20
C ARG A 150 -1.36 7.40 -1.83
#